data_AF-A0A6P2KQ88-F1
#
_entry.id   AF-A0A6P2KQ88-F1
#
_cell.length_a   1.000
_cell.length_b   1.000
_cell.length_c   1.000
_cell.angle_alpha   90.00
_cell.angle_beta   90.00
_cell.angle_gamma   90.00
#
_symmetry.space_group_name_H-M   'P 1'
#
loop_
_entity.id
_entity.type
_entity.pdbx_description
1 polymer ?
#
loop_
_entity_poly.entity_id
_entity_poly.type
_entity_poly.pdbx_seq_one_letter_code
_entity_poly.pdbx_strand_id
1 'polypeptide(L)'
;MEENTVPTVVVSDGAAATDGGSLWIRIAVNGQAHNYLLDRALASRGTPRYNTISGEHGPLSKAERKMLLALLRRIADPVMCAGIVGTFVQVLQESGGE
;
A
#
# COMPACT_ATOMS: atom_id res chain seq x y z
N MET A 1 34.31 -5.26 -0.96
CA MET A 1 33.21 -4.97 -0.02
C MET A 1 31.95 -4.99 -0.86
N GLU A 2 31.22 -6.09 -0.81
CA GLU A 2 29.90 -6.16 -1.43
C GLU A 2 28.99 -5.38 -0.50
N GLU A 3 28.80 -4.10 -0.81
CA GLU A 3 27.81 -3.28 -0.12
C GLU A 3 26.48 -4.00 -0.35
N ASN A 4 25.98 -4.64 0.69
CA ASN A 4 24.68 -5.30 0.67
C ASN A 4 23.66 -4.16 0.55
N THR A 5 23.44 -3.68 -0.67
CA THR A 5 22.51 -2.60 -0.98
C THR A 5 21.11 -3.16 -0.85
N VAL A 6 20.70 -3.43 0.38
CA VAL A 6 19.30 -3.58 0.72
C VAL A 6 18.63 -2.32 0.17
N PRO A 7 17.62 -2.45 -0.71
CA PRO A 7 16.93 -1.28 -1.21
C PRO A 7 16.43 -0.50 0.00
N THR A 8 16.86 0.74 0.14
CA THR A 8 16.34 1.61 1.20
C THR A 8 14.88 1.86 0.85
N VAL A 9 13.99 1.30 1.65
CA VAL A 9 12.55 1.48 1.50
C VAL A 9 12.04 2.33 2.64
N VAL A 10 11.54 3.51 2.30
CA VAL A 10 10.89 4.41 3.26
C VAL A 10 9.39 4.37 3.01
N VAL A 11 8.63 4.06 4.05
CA VAL A 11 7.17 4.15 4.02
C VAL A 11 6.76 5.39 4.82
N SER A 12 6.00 6.27 4.19
CA SER A 12 5.35 7.38 4.85
C SER A 12 3.85 7.18 4.75
N ASP A 13 3.18 7.03 5.89
CA ASP A 13 1.74 7.09 5.95
C ASP A 13 1.27 8.54 6.09
N GLY A 14 0.08 8.84 5.60
CA GLY A 14 -0.53 10.14 5.82
C GLY A 14 -2.00 10.03 6.22
N ALA A 15 -2.44 11.06 6.94
CA ALA A 15 -3.74 11.12 7.56
C ALA A 15 -4.89 10.92 6.56
N ALA A 16 -5.97 10.30 7.07
CA ALA A 16 -7.16 9.93 6.31
C ALA A 16 -7.62 11.09 5.42
N ALA A 17 -7.77 10.80 4.13
CA ALA A 17 -8.19 11.79 3.17
C ALA A 17 -9.59 12.32 3.55
N THR A 18 -9.90 13.55 3.13
CA THR A 18 -11.11 14.30 3.54
C THR A 18 -12.43 13.59 3.17
N ASP A 19 -12.37 12.50 2.41
CA ASP A 19 -13.47 11.59 2.08
C ASP A 19 -13.92 10.66 3.23
N GLY A 20 -13.30 10.79 4.41
CA GLY A 20 -13.80 10.18 5.65
C GLY A 20 -13.42 8.72 5.85
N GLY A 21 -12.41 8.23 5.13
CA GLY A 21 -11.87 6.90 5.41
C GLY A 21 -10.69 6.43 4.56
N SER A 22 -10.44 7.01 3.39
CA SER A 22 -9.34 6.56 2.53
C SER A 22 -7.98 6.79 3.16
N LEU A 23 -7.08 5.84 2.94
CA LEU A 23 -5.74 5.82 3.50
C LEU A 23 -4.73 5.91 2.37
N TRP A 24 -3.62 6.60 2.57
CA TRP A 24 -2.55 6.64 1.58
C TRP A 24 -1.19 6.32 2.22
N ILE A 25 -0.34 5.70 1.41
CA ILE A 25 1.06 5.43 1.74
C ILE A 25 1.94 5.89 0.59
N ARG A 26 3.11 6.41 0.93
CA ARG A 26 4.19 6.67 -0.01
C ARG A 26 5.32 5.69 0.25
N ILE A 27 5.76 5.00 -0.79
CA ILE A 27 6.87 4.06 -0.72
C ILE A 27 7.98 4.58 -1.60
N ALA A 28 9.13 4.92 -1.01
CA ALA A 28 10.33 5.29 -1.75
C ALA A 28 11.29 4.10 -1.80
N VAL A 29 11.59 3.60 -3.01
CA VAL A 29 12.56 2.52 -3.25
C VAL A 29 13.75 3.11 -3.98
N ASN A 30 14.92 3.09 -3.36
CA ASN A 30 16.15 3.62 -3.97
C ASN A 30 16.01 5.07 -4.50
N GLY A 31 15.31 5.92 -3.75
CA GLY A 31 15.05 7.32 -4.11
C GLY A 31 13.84 7.55 -5.04
N GLN A 32 13.28 6.49 -5.64
CA GLN A 32 12.07 6.60 -6.46
C GLN A 32 10.82 6.38 -5.61
N ALA A 33 10.00 7.42 -5.47
CA ALA A 33 8.81 7.39 -4.64
C ALA A 33 7.53 7.11 -5.43
N HIS A 34 6.74 6.18 -4.93
CA HIS A 34 5.44 5.80 -5.47
C HIS A 34 4.36 6.05 -4.42
N ASN A 35 3.24 6.62 -4.85
CA ASN A 35 2.09 6.90 -3.98
C ASN A 35 1.00 5.85 -4.24
N TYR A 36 0.44 5.34 -3.16
CA TYR A 36 -0.66 4.39 -3.20
C TYR A 36 -1.80 4.87 -2.32
N LEU A 37 -3.02 4.77 -2.83
CA LEU A 37 -4.25 5.11 -2.15
C LEU A 37 -5.11 3.85 -1.99
N LEU A 38 -5.56 3.58 -0.77
CA LEU A 38 -6.58 2.60 -0.46
C LEU A 38 -7.91 3.32 -0.30
N ASP A 39 -8.83 3.05 -1.22
CA ASP A 39 -10.19 3.58 -1.20
C ASP A 39 -10.99 2.95 -0.06
N ARG A 40 -11.24 3.78 0.96
CA ARG A 40 -12.06 3.46 2.14
C ARG A 40 -13.05 4.58 2.43
N ALA A 41 -13.25 5.47 1.46
CA ALA A 41 -14.19 6.58 1.52
C ALA A 41 -15.58 6.11 1.95
N LEU A 42 -16.27 6.93 2.74
CA LEU A 42 -17.63 6.60 3.18
C LEU A 42 -18.58 6.42 1.99
N ALA A 43 -18.41 7.26 0.96
CA ALA A 43 -19.18 7.22 -0.28
C ALA A 43 -18.94 5.96 -1.14
N SER A 44 -17.78 5.32 -0.98
CA SER A 44 -17.45 4.10 -1.74
C SER A 44 -17.99 2.83 -1.09
N ARG A 45 -18.39 2.87 0.20
CA ARG A 45 -18.90 1.69 0.91
C ARG A 45 -20.08 1.05 0.17
N GLY A 46 -20.02 -0.27 0.00
CA GLY A 46 -21.04 -1.03 -0.74
C GLY A 46 -20.84 -1.02 -2.27
N THR A 47 -19.81 -0.35 -2.79
CA THR A 47 -19.44 -0.38 -4.20
C THR A 47 -18.17 -1.24 -4.42
N PRO A 48 -17.89 -1.70 -5.65
CA PRO A 48 -16.65 -2.39 -5.98
C PRO A 48 -15.38 -1.53 -5.78
N ARG A 49 -15.52 -0.22 -5.63
CA ARG A 49 -14.39 0.70 -5.40
C ARG A 49 -13.85 0.60 -3.99
N TYR A 50 -14.69 0.25 -3.01
CA TYR A 50 -14.26 0.06 -1.63
C TYR A 50 -13.21 -1.05 -1.55
N ASN A 51 -12.17 -0.84 -0.76
CA ASN A 51 -10.99 -1.70 -0.67
C ASN A 51 -10.14 -1.80 -1.95
N THR A 52 -10.36 -0.94 -2.94
CA THR A 52 -9.47 -0.89 -4.10
C THR A 52 -8.22 -0.07 -3.78
N ILE A 53 -7.06 -0.60 -4.17
CA ILE A 53 -5.80 0.13 -4.08
C ILE A 53 -5.45 0.67 -5.46
N SER A 54 -5.19 1.98 -5.52
CA SER A 54 -4.80 2.70 -6.71
C SER A 54 -3.41 3.29 -6.56
N GLY A 55 -2.61 3.21 -7.62
CA GLY A 55 -1.38 3.98 -7.76
C GLY A 55 -1.64 5.31 -8.49
N GLU A 56 -0.56 5.94 -8.95
CA GLU A 56 -0.59 7.22 -9.66
C GLU A 56 -1.39 7.16 -10.99
N HIS A 57 -1.51 5.98 -11.59
CA HIS A 57 -2.17 5.75 -12.87
C HIS A 57 -3.58 5.13 -12.75
N GLY A 58 -4.10 4.98 -11.52
CA GLY A 58 -5.38 4.35 -11.25
C GLY A 58 -5.27 2.99 -10.52
N PRO A 59 -6.33 2.16 -10.56
CA PRO A 59 -6.37 0.89 -9.83
C PRO A 59 -5.24 -0.06 -10.22
N LEU A 60 -4.61 -0.67 -9.22
CA LEU A 60 -3.50 -1.60 -9.44
C LEU A 60 -3.96 -2.91 -10.10
N SER A 61 -3.21 -3.35 -11.10
CA SER A 61 -3.37 -4.67 -11.72
C SER A 61 -3.08 -5.80 -10.73
N LYS A 62 -3.48 -7.04 -11.04
CA LYS A 62 -3.17 -8.21 -10.17
C LYS A 62 -1.66 -8.37 -9.95
N ALA A 63 -0.85 -8.18 -11.00
CA ALA A 63 0.61 -8.24 -10.91
C ALA A 63 1.19 -7.14 -10.00
N GLU A 64 0.75 -5.89 -10.18
CA GLU A 64 1.20 -4.76 -9.37
C GLU A 64 0.82 -4.93 -7.88
N ARG A 65 -0.38 -5.46 -7.60
CA ARG A 65 -0.80 -5.81 -6.24
C ARG A 65 0.09 -6.89 -5.61
N LYS A 66 0.47 -7.93 -6.37
CA LYS A 66 1.40 -8.97 -5.88
C LYS A 66 2.79 -8.39 -5.60
N MET A 67 3.31 -7.51 -6.46
CA MET A 67 4.58 -6.82 -6.25
C MET A 67 4.54 -5.91 -5.03
N LEU A 68 3.47 -5.13 -4.87
CA LEU A 68 3.26 -4.27 -3.71
C LEU A 68 3.18 -5.09 -2.41
N LEU A 69 2.44 -6.19 -2.40
CA LEU A 69 2.35 -7.08 -1.24
C LEU A 69 3.73 -7.66 -0.87
N ALA A 70 4.50 -8.12 -1.84
CA ALA A 70 5.84 -8.64 -1.61
C ALA A 70 6.78 -7.57 -1.05
N LEU A 71 6.70 -6.34 -1.58
CA LEU A 71 7.48 -5.21 -1.09
C LEU A 71 7.10 -4.86 0.35
N LEU A 72 5.80 -4.69 0.63
CA LEU A 72 5.30 -4.38 1.97
C LEU A 72 5.69 -5.46 2.98
N ARG A 73 5.63 -6.75 2.62
CA ARG A 73 6.04 -7.84 3.51
C ARG A 73 7.54 -7.90 3.79
N ARG A 74 8.37 -7.40 2.88
CA ARG A 74 9.84 -7.32 3.08
C ARG A 74 10.24 -6.19 4.03
N ILE A 75 9.43 -5.13 4.09
CA ILE A 75 9.76 -3.89 4.82
C ILE A 75 8.94 -3.70 6.09
N ALA A 76 7.77 -4.34 6.17
CA ALA A 76 6.94 -4.30 7.35
C ALA A 76 7.59 -5.16 8.43
N ASP A 77 8.34 -4.49 9.30
CA ASP A 77 8.65 -5.03 10.62
C ASP A 77 7.34 -5.44 11.31
N PRO A 78 7.29 -6.51 12.12
CA PRO A 78 6.07 -6.92 12.82
C PRO A 78 5.38 -5.77 13.59
N VAL A 79 6.13 -4.75 14.01
CA VAL A 79 5.59 -3.53 14.64
C VAL A 79 4.92 -2.58 13.63
N MET A 80 5.45 -2.45 12.40
CA MET A 80 4.85 -1.63 11.32
C MET A 80 3.54 -2.23 10.77
N CYS A 81 3.32 -3.53 10.94
CA CYS A 81 2.06 -4.20 10.59
C CYS A 81 0.85 -3.76 11.45
N ALA A 82 1.05 -2.98 12.53
CA ALA A 82 -0.04 -2.50 13.38
C ALA A 82 -0.71 -1.20 12.86
N GLY A 83 -0.15 -0.55 11.83
CA GLY A 83 -0.63 0.74 11.30
C GLY A 83 -1.31 0.65 9.93
N ILE A 84 -1.32 1.79 9.22
CA ILE A 84 -1.90 1.91 7.87
C ILE A 84 -1.32 0.86 6.90
N VAL A 85 -0.02 0.55 7.01
CA VAL A 85 0.64 -0.49 6.21
C VAL A 85 0.00 -1.86 6.41
N GLY A 86 -0.39 -2.21 7.64
CA GLY A 86 -1.09 -3.45 7.95
C GLY A 86 -2.45 -3.53 7.25
N THR A 87 -3.18 -2.41 7.17
CA THR A 87 -4.45 -2.34 6.43
C THR A 87 -4.26 -2.57 4.94
N PHE A 88 -3.21 -1.99 4.32
CA PHE A 88 -2.87 -2.26 2.92
C PHE A 88 -2.51 -3.74 2.70
N VAL A 89 -1.68 -4.32 3.58
CA VAL A 89 -1.29 -5.73 3.51
C VAL A 89 -2.49 -6.67 3.64
N GLN A 90 -3.44 -6.36 4.53
CA GLN A 90 -4.68 -7.12 4.68
C GLN A 90 -5.51 -7.08 3.38
N VAL A 91 -5.78 -5.88 2.87
CA VAL A 91 -6.57 -5.69 1.64
C VAL A 91 -5.92 -6.36 0.42
N LEU A 92 -4.59 -6.29 0.31
CA LEU A 92 -3.85 -6.95 -0.77
C LEU A 92 -3.94 -8.48 -0.70
N GLN A 93 -3.98 -9.06 0.50
CA GLN A 93 -4.17 -10.49 0.69
C GLN A 93 -5.60 -10.91 0.33
N GLU A 94 -6.61 -10.15 0.78
CA GLU A 94 -8.02 -10.41 0.47
C GLU A 94 -8.31 -10.26 -1.03
N SER A 95 -7.68 -9.29 -1.70
CA SER A 95 -7.91 -9.00 -3.12
C SER A 95 -7.01 -9.79 -4.08
N GLY A 96 -6.05 -10.55 -3.55
CA GLY A 96 -4.99 -11.24 -4.29
C GLY A 96 -4.92 -12.74 -4.04
N GLY A 97 -5.88 -13.30 -3.29
CA GLY A 97 -6.00 -14.73 -3.00
C GLY A 97 -6.25 -15.55 -4.27
N GLU A 98 -5.14 -15.94 -4.90
CA GLU A 98 -4.85 -17.12 -5.76
C GLU A 98 -3.49 -16.88 -6.47
#